data_AF-A0A7X5EZ72-F1
#
_entry.id   AF-A0A7X5EZ72-F1
#
_cell.length_a   1.000
_cell.length_b   1.000
_cell.length_c   1.000
_cell.angle_alpha   90.00
_cell.angle_beta   90.00
_cell.angle_gamma   90.00
#
_symmetry.space_group_name_H-M   'P 1'
#
loop_
_entity.id
_entity.type
_entity.pdbx_description
1 polymer ?
#
loop_
_entity_poly.entity_id
_entity_poly.type
_entity_poly.pdbx_seq_one_letter_code
_entity_poly.pdbx_strand_id
1 'polypeptide(L)' 'MTTILNYLYNLHVALSQLVNVLIGGDPDESLSGRIGKSLVAGGWAARVPWPALLRRHWLAAIETDEGGNSARGRRERI' A
#
# COMPACT_ATOMS: atom_id res chain seq x y z
N MET A 1 19.59 4.91 18.71
CA MET A 1 18.76 3.82 18.15
C MET A 1 18.03 3.14 19.29
N THR A 2 16.71 3.23 19.38
CA THR A 2 15.93 2.36 20.27
C THR A 2 15.46 1.17 19.44
N THR A 3 16.17 0.05 19.61
CA THR A 3 16.03 -1.22 18.87
C THR A 3 14.58 -1.72 18.82
N ILE A 4 13.80 -1.45 19.86
CA ILE A 4 12.39 -1.87 20.00
C ILE A 4 11.49 -1.23 18.94
N LEU A 5 11.70 0.04 18.59
CA LEU A 5 10.83 0.73 17.61
C LEU A 5 10.97 0.11 16.21
N ASN A 6 12.19 -0.31 15.84
CA ASN A 6 12.43 -0.98 14.56
C ASN A 6 11.78 -2.37 14.53
N TYR A 7 11.80 -3.11 15.65
CA TYR A 7 11.10 -4.39 15.73
C TYR A 7 9.58 -4.23 15.59
N LEU A 8 8.99 -3.25 16.28
CA LEU A 8 7.56 -2.95 16.16
C LEU A 8 7.18 -2.52 14.74
N TYR A 9 8.04 -1.73 14.09
CA TYR A 9 7.86 -1.34 12.69
C TYR A 9 7.90 -2.55 11.75
N ASN A 10 8.89 -3.43 11.88
CA ASN A 10 9.00 -4.63 11.05
C ASN A 10 7.84 -5.60 11.26
N LEU A 11 7.36 -5.75 12.51
CA LEU A 11 6.20 -6.57 12.82
C LEU A 11 4.93 -6.02 12.15
N HIS A 12 4.77 -4.69 12.15
CA HIS A 12 3.66 -4.02 11.48
C HIS A 12 3.69 -4.24 9.96
N VAL A 13 4.86 -4.11 9.34
CA VAL A 13 5.04 -4.35 7.90
C VAL A 13 4.70 -5.80 7.55
N ALA A 14 5.27 -6.77 8.28
CA ALA A 14 5.02 -8.19 8.05
C ALA A 14 3.53 -8.57 8.20
N LEU A 15 2.85 -8.02 9.20
CA LEU A 15 1.41 -8.26 9.39
C LEU A 15 0.58 -7.65 8.24
N SER A 16 0.95 -6.47 7.77
CA SER A 16 0.27 -5.79 6.65
C SER A 16 0.41 -6.59 5.35
N GLN A 17 1.62 -7.10 5.05
CA GLN A 17 1.88 -7.97 3.90
C GLN A 17 1.14 -9.30 4.03
N LEU A 18 1.15 -9.93 5.22
CA LEU A 18 0.39 -11.16 5.47
C LEU A 18 -1.11 -10.99 5.20
N VAL A 19 -1.72 -9.91 5.72
CA VAL A 19 -3.14 -9.64 5.46
C VAL A 19 -3.38 -9.44 3.97
N ASN A 20 -2.51 -8.71 3.25
CA ASN A 20 -2.66 -8.51 1.81
C ASN A 20 -2.65 -9.84 1.04
N VAL A 21 -1.73 -10.75 1.37
CA VAL A 21 -1.68 -12.11 0.80
C VAL A 21 -2.95 -12.90 1.07
N LEU A 22 -3.46 -12.86 2.31
CA LEU A 22 -4.69 -13.57 2.69
C LEU A 22 -5.92 -13.11 1.90
N ILE A 23 -5.94 -11.86 1.41
CA ILE A 23 -7.01 -11.33 0.56
C ILE A 23 -6.63 -11.31 -0.94
N GLY A 24 -5.68 -12.18 -1.34
CA GLY A 24 -5.28 -12.40 -2.73
C GLY A 24 -4.47 -11.25 -3.36
N GLY A 25 -3.81 -10.44 -2.54
CA GLY A 25 -2.89 -9.39 -2.96
C GLY A 25 -1.47 -9.90 -3.19
N ASP A 26 -0.60 -9.01 -3.67
CA ASP A 26 0.81 -9.30 -3.91
C ASP A 26 1.58 -9.40 -2.58
N PRO A 27 2.42 -10.44 -2.38
CA PRO A 27 3.18 -10.64 -1.14
C PRO A 27 4.20 -9.56 -0.83
N ASP A 28 4.72 -8.85 -1.83
CA ASP A 28 5.63 -7.73 -1.61
C ASP A 28 4.87 -6.41 -1.38
N GLU A 29 3.55 -6.39 -1.58
CA GLU A 29 2.73 -5.19 -1.42
C GLU A 29 2.06 -5.10 -0.04
N SER A 30 2.25 -3.97 0.65
CA SER A 30 1.48 -3.67 1.86
C SER A 30 0.00 -3.38 1.55
N LEU A 31 -0.90 -3.70 2.48
CA LEU A 31 -2.34 -3.41 2.33
C LEU A 31 -2.60 -1.92 2.06
N SER A 32 -1.86 -1.05 2.75
CA SER A 32 -1.92 0.40 2.56
C SER A 32 -1.48 0.82 1.15
N GLY A 33 -0.43 0.22 0.60
CA GLY A 33 0.02 0.44 -0.77
C GLY A 33 -1.04 0.02 -1.79
N ARG A 34 -1.68 -1.14 -1.60
CA ARG A 34 -2.79 -1.62 -2.44
C ARG A 34 -3.97 -0.65 -2.46
N ILE A 35 -4.36 -0.16 -1.29
CA ILE A 35 -5.43 0.85 -1.16
C ILE A 35 -5.02 2.14 -1.88
N GLY A 36 -3.78 2.60 -1.69
CA GLY A 36 -3.23 3.78 -2.37
C GLY A 36 -3.27 3.65 -3.89
N LYS A 37 -2.79 2.52 -4.45
CA LYS A 37 -2.84 2.26 -5.90
C LYS A 37 -4.28 2.18 -6.42
N SER A 38 -5.19 1.58 -5.66
CA SER A 38 -6.62 1.55 -5.99
C SER A 38 -7.25 2.96 -6.00
N LEU A 39 -6.85 3.85 -5.08
CA LEU A 39 -7.28 5.25 -5.08
C LEU A 39 -6.79 6.02 -6.31
N VAL A 40 -5.52 5.88 -6.68
CA VAL A 40 -4.94 6.54 -7.85
C VAL A 40 -5.53 6.01 -9.15
N ALA A 41 -5.82 4.71 -9.23
CA ALA A 41 -6.42 4.07 -10.39
C ALA A 41 -7.94 4.28 -10.52
N GLY A 42 -8.60 4.97 -9.58
CA GLY A 42 -10.06 5.12 -9.58
C GLY A 42 -10.82 3.81 -9.29
N GLY A 43 -10.15 2.85 -8.64
CA GLY A 43 -10.68 1.52 -8.35
C GLY A 43 -11.66 1.48 -7.18
N TRP A 44 -11.84 0.30 -6.59
CA TRP A 44 -12.81 0.08 -5.51
C TRP A 44 -12.62 1.03 -4.32
N ALA A 45 -11.37 1.36 -3.97
CA ALA A 45 -11.07 2.23 -2.84
C ALA A 45 -11.46 3.69 -3.12
N ALA A 46 -11.50 4.13 -4.39
CA ALA A 46 -11.94 5.48 -4.75
C ALA A 46 -13.43 5.72 -4.51
N ARG A 47 -14.22 4.65 -4.37
CA ARG A 47 -15.67 4.71 -4.10
C ARG A 47 -15.99 4.85 -2.60
N VAL A 48 -15.00 4.66 -1.74
CA VAL A 48 -15.17 4.76 -0.29
C VAL A 48 -14.83 6.19 0.15
N PRO A 49 -15.71 6.89 0.90
CA PRO A 49 -15.50 8.26 1.34
C PRO A 49 -14.56 8.30 2.54
N TRP A 50 -13.28 8.05 2.29
CA TRP A 50 -12.28 7.99 3.33
C TRP A 50 -12.02 9.36 3.98
N PRO A 51 -11.80 9.41 5.31
CA PRO A 51 -11.27 10.59 5.98
C PRO A 51 -9.99 11.09 5.32
N ALA A 52 -9.83 12.41 5.22
CA ALA A 52 -8.69 13.03 4.51
C ALA A 52 -7.32 12.58 5.02
N LEU A 53 -7.18 12.37 6.33
CA LEU A 53 -5.94 11.88 6.95
C LEU A 53 -5.58 10.47 6.47
N LEU A 54 -6.56 9.57 6.45
CA LEU A 54 -6.35 8.21 5.98
C LEU A 54 -6.07 8.18 4.47
N ARG A 55 -6.80 9.00 3.70
CA ARG A 55 -6.55 9.18 2.26
C ARG A 55 -5.10 9.59 1.99
N ARG A 56 -4.58 10.55 2.77
CA ARG A 56 -3.18 10.98 2.68
C ARG A 56 -2.21 9.87 3.07
N HIS A 57 -2.53 9.11 4.12
CA HIS A 57 -1.71 7.99 4.58
C HIS A 57 -1.54 6.91 3.51
N TRP A 58 -2.62 6.43 2.88
CA TRP A 58 -2.48 5.39 1.85
C TRP A 58 -1.81 5.89 0.58
N LEU A 59 -2.00 7.15 0.21
CA LEU A 59 -1.28 7.75 -0.91
C LEU A 59 0.23 7.85 -0.64
N ALA A 60 0.62 8.15 0.60
CA ALA A 60 2.03 8.17 1.01
C ALA A 60 2.66 6.77 1.10
N ALA A 61 1.83 5.74 1.32
CA ALA A 61 2.25 4.34 1.37
C ALA A 61 2.36 3.67 -0.01
N ILE A 62 2.13 4.41 -1.11
CA ILE A 62 2.35 3.88 -2.45
C ILE A 62 3.85 3.77 -2.68
N GLU A 63 4.36 2.54 -2.64
CA GLU A 63 5.73 2.26 -3.04
C GLU A 63 5.81 2.15 -4.58
N THR A 64 6.72 2.93 -5.17
CA THR A 64 6.84 3.07 -6.62
C THR A 64 7.52 1.87 -7.29
N ASP A 65 8.19 1.01 -6.50
CA ASP A 65 9.14 -0.04 -6.96
C ASP A 65 8.84 -1.45 -6.39
N GLU A 66 7.64 -1.69 -5.85
CA GLU A 66 7.22 -3.05 -5.45
C GLU A 66 6.76 -3.84 -6.69
N GLY A 67 7.69 -4.61 -7.28
CA GLY A 67 7.40 -5.72 -8.21
C GLY A 67 6.74 -5.34 -9.56
N GLY A 68 6.17 -6.35 -10.23
CA GLY A 68 5.60 -6.27 -11.59
C GLY A 68 4.38 -5.35 -11.77
N ASN A 69 3.95 -4.67 -10.70
CA ASN A 69 2.81 -3.75 -10.67
C ASN A 69 3.24 -2.33 -10.28
N SER A 70 4.48 -1.97 -10.60
CA SER A 70 5.11 -0.69 -10.29
C SER A 70 4.29 0.47 -10.87
N ALA A 71 4.06 1.50 -10.06
CA ALA A 71 3.23 2.67 -10.42
C ALA A 71 3.76 3.39 -11.68
N ARG A 72 5.05 3.23 -11.98
CA ARG A 72 5.72 3.77 -13.17
C ARG A 72 5.19 3.17 -14.48
N GLY A 73 4.93 1.86 -14.53
CA GLY A 73 4.47 1.17 -15.74
C GLY A 73 3.04 1.53 -16.19
N ARG A 74 2.29 2.28 -15.36
CA ARG A 74 0.91 2.70 -15.65
C ARG A 74 0.80 4.15 -16.15
N ARG A 75 1.81 5.00 -15.91
CA ARG A 75 1.86 6.38 -16.44
C ARG A 75 2.30 6.46 -17.90
N GLU A 76 2.99 5.44 -18.42
CA GLU A 76 3.44 5.38 -19.82
C GLU A 76 2.38 4.75 -20.76
N ARG A 77 1.21 4.37 -20.23
CA ARG A 77 0.09 3.78 -20.97
C ARG A 77 -1.17 4.67 -20.98
N ILE A 78 -0.98 5.99 -20.94
CA ILE A 78 -2.05 6.99 -21.11
C ILE A 78 -1.59 8.00 -22.17
#